data_AF-A0A2E1YEX5-F1
#
_entry.id   AF-A0A2E1YEX5-F1
#
_cell.length_a   1.000
_cell.length_b   1.000
_cell.length_c   1.000
_cell.angle_alpha   90.00
_cell.angle_beta   90.00
_cell.angle_gamma   90.00
#
_symmetry.space_group_name_H-M   'P 1'
#
loop_
_entity.id
_entity.type
_entity.pdbx_description
1 polymer ?
#
loop_
_entity_poly.entity_id
_entity_poly.type
_entity_poly.pdbx_seq_one_letter_code
_entity_poly.pdbx_strand_id
1 'polypeptide(L)'
;MNKLVFLILAFLVTPSFSGCLEPEDKRTVIEEPGLFDFDRDIPKTTWYHYAGGINALDSNAVDQANITVNLTGNNAPYWSQGSYYGIGMTTFEPTMGITSNDNLYMSSYGNGPEGSTAIVQCPGLIGMEDLSDYSCMNVYDPLTPVPNSNDPYVYVDKWTDRIMKFDMHALAGMTVEWSDDDGNSWSPPTFATSYSVQDHQTIGSSLYPAFGHPTTWVFCVNGNWAAPLCSTSFDGGLTWSPEVPGAPIDCNSGGLSAHIEGATDGNFYRGNVGCNGSGYSIYRSTDGGFTWTEHPLPTEESGTADTWNFEEAQVAIDDENNVHAMWMGLDNMPYYAYSRDQGNSWSDAMMLAPPIGLEGTGFPVVTAGSEGRVAFGYVGDTGNQTWNGYMTILTDAFSDNPLFTTVQINQPEDPIDSSDAYPIGCGYERCGGLGDFLDMAVDQYGRPWFSLANNDAGEIGIFATIAEGPSLRGDLIELNPMPLGGNLTL
;
A
#
# COMPACT_ATOMS: atom_id res chain seq x y z
N MET A 1 22.65 100.94 0.06
CA MET A 1 22.45 99.78 0.98
C MET A 1 20.96 99.49 1.05
N ASN A 2 20.50 98.24 0.84
CA ASN A 2 19.10 97.74 0.99
C ASN A 2 18.43 97.03 -0.20
N LYS A 3 19.15 96.43 -1.15
CA LYS A 3 18.53 95.43 -2.05
C LYS A 3 19.28 94.09 -2.18
N LEU A 4 20.53 94.01 -1.71
CA LEU A 4 21.32 92.78 -1.80
C LEU A 4 21.22 91.87 -0.56
N VAL A 5 20.80 92.40 0.59
CA VAL A 5 20.74 91.64 1.85
C VAL A 5 19.47 90.78 1.95
N PHE A 6 18.40 91.15 1.24
CA PHE A 6 17.13 90.39 1.27
C PHE A 6 17.18 89.10 0.45
N LEU A 7 18.05 88.99 -0.55
CA LEU A 7 18.18 87.76 -1.35
C LEU A 7 19.01 86.68 -0.66
N ILE A 8 19.85 87.04 0.32
CA ILE A 8 20.69 86.08 1.05
C ILE A 8 19.96 85.52 2.27
N LEU A 9 19.01 86.25 2.87
CA LEU A 9 18.19 85.71 3.97
C LEU A 9 17.07 84.76 3.50
N ALA A 10 16.60 84.88 2.25
CA ALA A 10 15.54 84.00 1.74
C ALA A 10 16.03 82.55 1.49
N PHE A 11 17.33 82.34 1.37
CA PHE A 11 17.94 81.00 1.20
C PHE A 11 18.32 80.31 2.52
N LEU A 12 18.26 81.01 3.65
CA LEU A 12 18.63 80.46 4.97
C LEU A 12 17.44 79.95 5.79
N VAL A 13 16.22 80.03 5.26
CA VAL A 13 14.99 79.55 5.94
C VAL A 13 14.12 78.74 4.97
N THR A 14 14.74 77.74 4.33
CA THR A 14 13.97 76.62 3.78
C THR A 14 14.27 75.41 4.66
N PRO A 15 13.28 74.80 5.34
CA PRO A 15 13.51 73.49 5.91
C PRO A 15 13.74 72.56 4.73
N SER A 16 14.91 71.95 4.67
CA SER A 16 15.17 70.80 3.84
C SER A 16 14.15 69.73 4.21
N PHE A 17 13.08 69.64 3.43
CA PHE A 17 12.26 68.44 3.30
C PHE A 17 13.11 67.34 2.64
N SER A 18 14.18 66.92 3.30
CA SER A 18 14.73 65.60 3.09
C SER A 18 13.80 64.68 3.86
N GLY A 19 12.82 64.11 3.15
CA GLY A 19 12.17 62.91 3.64
C GLY A 19 13.27 61.92 4.06
N CYS A 20 13.08 61.26 5.20
CA CYS A 20 13.83 60.05 5.48
C CYS A 20 13.47 59.07 4.36
N LEU A 21 14.26 59.08 3.30
CA LEU A 21 14.29 57.98 2.35
C LEU A 21 14.81 56.81 3.18
N GLU A 22 13.90 55.92 3.59
CA GLU A 22 14.31 54.56 3.92
C GLU A 22 15.21 54.10 2.77
N PRO A 23 16.45 53.67 3.05
CA PRO A 23 17.24 53.02 2.02
C PRO A 23 16.38 51.88 1.49
N GLU A 24 16.09 51.85 0.19
CA GLU A 24 15.57 50.63 -0.44
C GLU A 24 16.51 49.51 -0.03
N ASP A 25 16.03 48.60 0.81
CA ASP A 25 16.81 47.46 1.24
C ASP A 25 16.95 46.52 0.04
N LYS A 26 18.00 46.75 -0.75
CA LYS A 26 18.36 45.95 -1.94
C LYS A 26 19.16 44.71 -1.57
N ARG A 27 19.17 44.31 -0.29
CA ARG A 27 19.62 42.98 0.07
C ARG A 27 18.64 42.01 -0.58
N THR A 28 19.13 41.20 -1.52
CA THR A 28 18.47 39.96 -1.88
C THR A 28 18.28 39.19 -0.58
N VAL A 29 17.04 39.12 -0.09
CA VAL A 29 16.67 38.16 0.93
C VAL A 29 16.84 36.81 0.24
N ILE A 30 17.95 36.14 0.54
CA ILE A 30 18.06 34.73 0.26
C ILE A 30 17.18 34.12 1.34
N GLU A 31 15.92 33.83 1.01
CA GLU A 31 15.10 32.98 1.86
C GLU A 31 15.83 31.63 1.89
N GLU A 32 16.19 31.19 3.09
CA GLU A 32 16.65 29.81 3.28
C GLU A 32 15.51 28.91 2.78
N PRO A 33 15.79 27.94 1.88
CA PRO A 33 14.76 27.07 1.35
C PRO A 33 14.00 26.43 2.51
N GLY A 34 12.67 26.51 2.44
CA GLY A 34 11.81 25.88 3.44
C GLY A 34 11.95 24.36 3.41
N LEU A 35 11.48 23.67 4.46
CA LEU A 35 11.53 22.20 4.54
C LEU A 35 10.80 21.51 3.36
N PHE A 36 9.83 22.18 2.75
CA PHE A 36 9.07 21.69 1.60
C PHE A 36 9.36 22.48 0.31
N ASP A 37 10.50 23.17 0.25
CA ASP A 37 10.96 23.87 -0.95
C ASP A 37 11.81 22.93 -1.80
N PHE A 38 11.21 22.40 -2.86
CA PHE A 38 11.81 21.40 -3.74
C PHE A 38 12.33 21.97 -5.07
N ASP A 39 12.46 23.30 -5.17
CA ASP A 39 12.73 24.01 -6.44
C ASP A 39 11.64 23.80 -7.53
N ARG A 40 10.48 23.25 -7.15
CA ARG A 40 9.31 23.01 -8.01
C ARG A 40 8.03 22.93 -7.17
N ASP A 41 6.89 23.16 -7.82
CA ASP A 41 5.58 23.08 -7.16
C ASP A 41 5.27 21.66 -6.69
N ILE A 42 4.66 21.53 -5.52
CA ILE A 42 4.13 20.27 -5.03
C ILE A 42 2.89 19.90 -5.87
N PRO A 43 2.78 18.66 -6.39
CA PRO A 43 1.60 18.22 -7.13
C PRO A 43 0.33 18.40 -6.31
N LYS A 44 -0.78 18.75 -6.96
CA LYS A 44 -2.09 18.87 -6.28
C LYS A 44 -2.60 17.54 -5.72
N THR A 45 -2.04 16.44 -6.19
CA THR A 45 -2.30 15.06 -5.79
C THR A 45 -1.33 14.58 -4.72
N THR A 46 -0.62 15.47 -4.03
CA THR A 46 0.38 15.11 -3.01
C THR A 46 0.21 15.95 -1.76
N TRP A 47 0.19 15.30 -0.61
CA TRP A 47 -0.01 15.91 0.70
C TRP A 47 1.02 15.42 1.69
N TYR A 48 1.61 16.35 2.43
CA TYR A 48 2.47 16.06 3.58
C TYR A 48 1.68 16.37 4.84
N HIS A 49 1.52 15.38 5.72
CA HIS A 49 0.70 15.53 6.91
C HIS A 49 1.18 14.64 8.06
N TYR A 50 0.72 14.96 9.25
CA TYR A 50 0.87 14.10 10.43
C TYR A 50 -0.42 13.29 10.65
N ALA A 51 -0.38 12.41 11.64
CA ALA A 51 -1.52 11.58 12.02
C ALA A 51 -2.78 12.43 12.27
N GLY A 52 -3.95 11.91 11.86
CA GLY A 52 -5.21 12.65 11.98
C GLY A 52 -5.45 13.68 10.88
N GLY A 53 -4.68 13.63 9.78
CA GLY A 53 -4.82 14.55 8.67
C GLY A 53 -4.41 15.98 9.02
N ILE A 54 -3.33 16.16 9.78
CA ILE A 54 -2.84 17.50 10.13
C ILE A 54 -1.86 17.96 9.05
N ASN A 55 -2.23 18.98 8.27
CA ASN A 55 -1.40 19.49 7.17
C ASN A 55 -0.04 20.00 7.68
N ALA A 56 1.06 19.37 7.25
CA ALA A 56 2.41 19.71 7.69
C ALA A 56 2.91 21.06 7.14
N LEU A 57 2.30 21.56 6.07
CA LEU A 57 2.59 22.88 5.50
C LEU A 57 1.85 24.01 6.23
N ASP A 58 0.82 23.70 7.03
CA ASP A 58 0.09 24.69 7.82
C ASP A 58 0.64 24.78 9.25
N SER A 59 1.56 25.73 9.46
CA SER A 59 2.14 26.00 10.78
C SER A 59 1.11 26.20 11.90
N ASN A 60 -0.07 26.77 11.63
CA ASN A 60 -1.09 26.95 12.67
C ASN A 60 -1.74 25.63 13.05
N ALA A 61 -1.97 24.74 12.08
CA ALA A 61 -2.54 23.41 12.34
C ALA A 61 -1.56 22.55 13.15
N VAL A 62 -0.27 22.60 12.80
CA VAL A 62 0.82 21.92 13.52
C VAL A 62 0.93 22.42 14.97
N ASP A 63 0.92 23.74 15.17
CA ASP A 63 0.98 24.34 16.52
C ASP A 63 -0.26 23.98 17.36
N GLN A 64 -1.45 23.98 16.77
CA GLN A 64 -2.70 23.61 17.46
C GLN A 64 -2.73 22.14 17.88
N ALA A 65 -2.06 21.28 17.12
CA ALA A 65 -1.92 19.87 17.44
C ALA A 65 -0.78 19.57 18.45
N ASN A 66 -0.04 20.59 18.89
CA ASN A 66 1.14 20.45 19.77
C ASN A 66 2.24 19.56 19.18
N ILE A 67 2.38 19.55 17.85
CA ILE A 67 3.40 18.75 17.16
C ILE A 67 4.74 19.47 17.20
N THR A 68 5.77 18.80 17.69
CA THR A 68 7.15 19.31 17.60
C THR A 68 7.74 18.88 16.27
N VAL A 69 7.91 19.84 15.35
CA VAL A 69 8.45 19.58 14.01
C VAL A 69 9.90 19.10 14.09
N ASN A 70 10.12 17.86 13.66
CA ASN A 70 11.45 17.28 13.48
C ASN A 70 11.50 16.53 12.14
N LEU A 71 11.70 17.28 11.07
CA LEU A 71 11.78 16.77 9.70
C LEU A 71 13.23 16.68 9.23
N THR A 72 14.05 15.94 9.98
CA THR A 72 15.47 15.72 9.69
C THR A 72 15.78 14.22 9.65
N GLY A 73 16.92 13.84 9.05
CA GLY A 73 17.29 12.43 8.93
C GLY A 73 16.28 11.65 8.11
N ASN A 74 15.79 10.52 8.66
CA ASN A 74 14.85 9.66 7.95
C ASN A 74 13.44 10.26 7.82
N ASN A 75 13.09 11.24 8.67
CA ASN A 75 11.80 11.92 8.64
C ASN A 75 11.80 13.17 7.72
N ALA A 76 12.86 13.35 6.91
CA ALA A 76 12.95 14.46 5.96
C ALA A 76 11.97 14.26 4.79
N PRO A 77 11.32 15.34 4.30
CA PRO A 77 10.36 15.24 3.21
C PRO A 77 11.05 15.06 1.85
N TYR A 78 10.42 14.30 0.97
CA TYR A 78 10.85 14.09 -0.41
C TYR A 78 9.74 14.52 -1.37
N TRP A 79 10.09 15.25 -2.43
CA TRP A 79 9.14 15.54 -3.49
C TRP A 79 8.62 14.24 -4.06
N SER A 80 7.30 14.09 -4.10
CA SER A 80 6.66 12.84 -4.50
C SER A 80 5.51 13.11 -5.46
N GLN A 81 5.29 12.18 -6.39
CA GLN A 81 4.14 12.20 -7.30
C GLN A 81 3.70 10.77 -7.59
N GLY A 82 2.41 10.46 -7.45
CA GLY A 82 1.85 9.17 -7.80
C GLY A 82 1.56 9.02 -9.30
N SER A 83 1.60 7.79 -9.79
CA SER A 83 1.13 7.40 -11.12
C SER A 83 0.70 5.93 -11.14
N TYR A 84 0.08 5.50 -12.24
CA TYR A 84 -0.24 4.09 -12.48
C TYR A 84 0.03 3.69 -13.92
N TYR A 85 0.18 2.39 -14.15
CA TYR A 85 0.48 1.79 -15.45
C TYR A 85 -0.43 0.58 -15.70
N GLY A 86 -1.17 0.60 -16.81
CA GLY A 86 -2.08 -0.49 -17.18
C GLY A 86 -1.35 -1.74 -17.65
N ILE A 87 -1.94 -2.91 -17.34
CA ILE A 87 -1.44 -4.21 -17.78
C ILE A 87 -2.09 -4.68 -19.11
N GLY A 88 -3.08 -3.94 -19.61
CA GLY A 88 -3.81 -4.25 -20.85
C GLY A 88 -4.72 -5.48 -20.79
N MET A 89 -4.95 -6.03 -19.59
CA MET A 89 -5.81 -7.19 -19.32
C MET A 89 -6.68 -6.90 -18.12
N THR A 90 -7.86 -7.53 -18.09
CA THR A 90 -8.81 -7.36 -16.98
C THR A 90 -8.34 -8.13 -15.76
N THR A 91 -8.61 -7.60 -14.58
CA THR A 91 -8.42 -8.26 -13.30
C THR A 91 -9.60 -7.94 -12.41
N PHE A 92 -9.91 -8.84 -11.49
CA PHE A 92 -10.98 -8.66 -10.52
C PHE A 92 -10.40 -8.45 -9.12
N GLU A 93 -9.37 -9.22 -8.80
CA GLU A 93 -8.75 -9.33 -7.49
C GLU A 93 -7.22 -9.36 -7.65
N PRO A 94 -6.60 -8.18 -7.79
CA PRO A 94 -5.25 -8.06 -8.33
C PRO A 94 -4.18 -8.28 -7.26
N THR A 95 -3.98 -9.53 -6.86
CA THR A 95 -2.77 -9.92 -6.11
C THR A 95 -1.52 -9.70 -6.94
N MET A 96 -0.37 -9.49 -6.29
CA MET A 96 0.86 -9.22 -7.00
C MET A 96 2.09 -9.93 -6.46
N GLY A 97 3.17 -9.84 -7.22
CA GLY A 97 4.50 -10.23 -6.76
C GLY A 97 5.59 -9.62 -7.61
N ILE A 98 6.80 -9.58 -7.06
CA ILE A 98 7.98 -9.00 -7.71
C ILE A 98 9.11 -10.01 -7.60
N THR A 99 9.75 -10.34 -8.73
CA THR A 99 10.96 -11.18 -8.74
C THR A 99 12.22 -10.31 -8.77
N SER A 100 13.34 -10.87 -8.34
CA SER A 100 14.65 -10.21 -8.36
C SER A 100 15.19 -9.90 -9.76
N ASN A 101 14.49 -10.35 -10.82
CA ASN A 101 14.75 -10.00 -12.21
C ASN A 101 14.02 -8.73 -12.67
N ASP A 102 13.53 -7.92 -11.75
CA ASP A 102 12.82 -6.66 -12.00
C ASP A 102 11.47 -6.85 -12.72
N ASN A 103 10.81 -8.01 -12.55
CA ASN A 103 9.51 -8.30 -13.14
C ASN A 103 8.38 -8.22 -12.09
N LEU A 104 7.32 -7.49 -12.43
CA LEU A 104 6.07 -7.53 -11.68
C LEU A 104 5.11 -8.56 -12.25
N TYR A 105 4.35 -9.18 -11.36
CA TYR A 105 3.33 -10.18 -11.66
C TYR A 105 1.98 -9.76 -11.10
N MET A 106 0.92 -9.97 -11.86
CA MET A 106 -0.46 -9.81 -11.42
C MET A 106 -1.31 -11.00 -11.89
N SER A 107 -2.26 -11.44 -11.07
CA SER A 107 -3.26 -12.41 -11.51
C SER A 107 -4.34 -11.74 -12.38
N SER A 108 -4.82 -12.44 -13.41
CA SER A 108 -5.86 -11.94 -14.31
C SER A 108 -6.90 -13.01 -14.59
N TYR A 109 -8.16 -12.66 -14.33
CA TYR A 109 -9.30 -13.57 -14.47
C TYR A 109 -9.63 -13.84 -15.95
N GLY A 110 -9.63 -15.10 -16.35
CA GLY A 110 -10.16 -15.55 -17.65
C GLY A 110 -9.32 -15.23 -18.89
N ASN A 111 -8.18 -14.55 -18.74
CA ASN A 111 -7.30 -14.19 -19.85
C ASN A 111 -6.20 -15.23 -20.15
N GLY A 112 -6.15 -16.33 -19.39
CA GLY A 112 -5.20 -17.43 -19.60
C GLY A 112 -5.64 -18.42 -20.69
N PRO A 113 -4.78 -19.40 -21.03
CA PRO A 113 -5.12 -20.46 -21.98
C PRO A 113 -6.41 -21.18 -21.58
N GLU A 114 -7.28 -21.45 -22.56
CA GLU A 114 -8.60 -22.08 -22.34
C GLU A 114 -9.50 -21.33 -21.33
N GLY A 115 -9.26 -20.03 -21.09
CA GLY A 115 -10.02 -19.21 -20.15
C GLY A 115 -9.59 -19.38 -18.69
N SER A 116 -8.42 -19.97 -18.43
CA SER A 116 -7.81 -20.09 -17.11
C SER A 116 -7.37 -18.75 -16.53
N THR A 117 -6.92 -18.75 -15.28
CA THR A 117 -6.22 -17.62 -14.66
C THR A 117 -4.92 -17.34 -15.42
N ALA A 118 -4.78 -16.12 -15.94
CA ALA A 118 -3.52 -15.64 -16.48
C ALA A 118 -2.60 -15.15 -15.35
N ILE A 119 -1.30 -15.35 -15.54
CA ILE A 119 -0.25 -14.75 -14.71
C ILE A 119 0.45 -13.72 -15.60
N VAL A 120 0.13 -12.46 -15.38
CA VAL A 120 0.58 -11.35 -16.21
C VAL A 120 1.93 -10.87 -15.70
N GLN A 121 2.98 -11.08 -16.50
CA GLN A 121 4.31 -10.55 -16.27
C GLN A 121 4.44 -9.19 -16.98
N CYS A 122 4.96 -8.18 -16.28
CA CYS A 122 5.22 -6.85 -16.82
C CYS A 122 6.72 -6.50 -16.78
N PRO A 123 7.54 -7.06 -17.68
CA PRO A 123 8.95 -6.70 -17.77
C PRO A 123 9.16 -5.23 -18.16
N GLY A 124 10.26 -4.66 -17.66
CA GLY A 124 10.70 -3.30 -18.00
C GLY A 124 9.95 -2.19 -17.26
N LEU A 125 8.95 -2.52 -16.43
CA LEU A 125 8.19 -1.52 -15.68
C LEU A 125 9.06 -0.87 -14.58
N ILE A 126 9.87 -1.66 -13.87
CA ILE A 126 10.78 -1.14 -12.86
C ILE A 126 11.92 -0.38 -13.54
N GLY A 127 12.01 0.92 -13.27
CA GLY A 127 13.09 1.76 -13.76
C GLY A 127 12.97 2.18 -15.23
N MET A 128 11.79 2.10 -15.84
CA MET A 128 11.56 2.61 -17.19
C MET A 128 11.88 4.10 -17.33
N GLU A 129 12.38 4.49 -18.50
CA GLU A 129 12.64 5.89 -18.87
C GLU A 129 11.57 6.41 -19.86
N ASP A 130 10.97 5.52 -20.64
CA ASP A 130 9.88 5.78 -21.59
C ASP A 130 8.73 4.78 -21.38
N LEU A 131 7.50 5.21 -21.62
CA LEU A 131 6.31 4.35 -21.47
C LEU A 131 6.29 3.17 -22.45
N SER A 132 7.11 3.22 -23.51
CA SER A 132 7.29 2.10 -24.44
C SER A 132 8.31 1.04 -23.97
N ASP A 133 9.00 1.28 -22.85
CA ASP A 133 10.00 0.34 -22.31
C ASP A 133 9.38 -0.89 -21.66
N TYR A 134 8.14 -0.77 -21.17
CA TYR A 134 7.43 -1.88 -20.52
C TYR A 134 6.39 -2.50 -21.45
N SER A 135 6.11 -3.77 -21.21
CA SER A 135 4.98 -4.47 -21.82
C SER A 135 4.49 -5.53 -20.85
N CYS A 136 3.19 -5.84 -20.89
CA CYS A 136 2.61 -6.86 -20.03
C CYS A 136 2.07 -8.01 -20.87
N MET A 137 2.34 -9.24 -20.44
CA MET A 137 1.90 -10.44 -21.15
C MET A 137 1.64 -11.60 -20.18
N ASN A 138 0.66 -12.44 -20.53
CA ASN A 138 0.46 -13.69 -19.80
C ASN A 138 1.64 -14.65 -20.05
N VAL A 139 2.22 -15.17 -18.96
CA VAL A 139 3.29 -16.18 -18.99
C VAL A 139 2.82 -17.56 -18.51
N TYR A 140 1.54 -17.70 -18.15
CA TYR A 140 0.95 -19.01 -17.84
C TYR A 140 0.61 -19.75 -19.14
N ASP A 141 1.41 -20.77 -19.50
CA ASP A 141 1.24 -21.61 -20.69
C ASP A 141 1.56 -23.11 -20.46
N PRO A 142 0.88 -23.80 -19.54
CA PRO A 142 1.07 -25.24 -19.36
C PRO A 142 0.36 -26.05 -20.44
N LEU A 143 0.81 -27.30 -20.65
CA LEU A 143 0.19 -28.24 -21.59
C LEU A 143 -1.29 -28.55 -21.28
N THR A 144 -1.67 -28.51 -20.01
CA THR A 144 -3.02 -28.76 -19.53
C THR A 144 -3.36 -27.68 -18.52
N PRO A 145 -3.95 -26.55 -18.94
CA PRO A 145 -4.28 -25.47 -18.04
C PRO A 145 -5.31 -25.90 -17.01
N VAL A 146 -5.15 -25.38 -15.81
CA VAL A 146 -6.14 -25.52 -14.74
C VAL A 146 -7.38 -24.70 -15.14
N PRO A 147 -8.60 -25.26 -15.04
CA PRO A 147 -9.82 -24.51 -15.33
C PRO A 147 -9.90 -23.20 -14.55
N ASN A 148 -10.64 -22.23 -15.10
CA ASN A 148 -10.82 -20.90 -14.53
C ASN A 148 -11.08 -20.92 -13.01
N SER A 149 -10.36 -20.06 -12.28
CA SER A 149 -10.55 -19.85 -10.86
C SER A 149 -11.56 -18.75 -10.57
N ASN A 150 -12.40 -18.98 -9.56
CA ASN A 150 -13.28 -17.93 -9.02
C ASN A 150 -12.51 -16.78 -8.36
N ASP A 151 -11.37 -17.08 -7.72
CA ASP A 151 -10.52 -16.14 -7.01
C ASP A 151 -9.07 -16.31 -7.53
N PRO A 152 -8.66 -15.59 -8.59
CA PRO A 152 -7.34 -15.76 -9.19
C PRO A 152 -6.25 -15.17 -8.28
N TYR A 153 -5.29 -15.98 -7.82
CA TYR A 153 -4.26 -15.52 -6.88
C TYR A 153 -2.84 -15.83 -7.37
N VAL A 154 -1.94 -14.85 -7.26
CA VAL A 154 -0.50 -15.01 -7.47
C VAL A 154 0.27 -14.51 -6.26
N TYR A 155 1.35 -15.20 -5.91
CA TYR A 155 2.30 -14.76 -4.90
C TYR A 155 3.72 -15.06 -5.37
N VAL A 156 4.67 -14.19 -5.07
CA VAL A 156 6.09 -14.42 -5.34
C VAL A 156 6.86 -14.50 -4.03
N ASP A 157 7.64 -15.58 -3.88
CA ASP A 157 8.53 -15.78 -2.75
C ASP A 157 9.64 -14.74 -2.73
N LYS A 158 9.68 -13.92 -1.67
CA LYS A 158 10.66 -12.84 -1.45
C LYS A 158 12.11 -13.34 -1.37
N TRP A 159 12.33 -14.63 -1.11
CA TRP A 159 13.66 -15.21 -0.94
C TRP A 159 14.11 -16.11 -2.10
N THR A 160 13.19 -16.59 -2.93
CA THR A 160 13.51 -17.59 -3.97
C THR A 160 13.03 -17.24 -5.37
N ASP A 161 12.27 -16.15 -5.54
CA ASP A 161 11.60 -15.76 -6.79
C ASP A 161 10.61 -16.80 -7.33
N ARG A 162 10.28 -17.84 -6.55
CA ARG A 162 9.25 -18.80 -6.93
C ARG A 162 7.91 -18.08 -7.04
N ILE A 163 7.32 -18.16 -8.23
CA ILE A 163 5.97 -17.69 -8.49
C ILE A 163 5.00 -18.82 -8.14
N MET A 164 4.06 -18.56 -7.26
CA MET A 164 3.00 -19.48 -6.87
C MET A 164 1.67 -18.98 -7.44
N LYS A 165 1.03 -19.81 -8.25
CA LYS A 165 -0.31 -19.61 -8.78
C LYS A 165 -1.28 -20.46 -7.98
N PHE A 166 -2.28 -19.82 -7.40
CA PHE A 166 -3.33 -20.44 -6.60
C PHE A 166 -4.67 -20.28 -7.33
N ASP A 167 -5.34 -21.40 -7.60
CA ASP A 167 -6.68 -21.41 -8.18
C ASP A 167 -7.66 -22.09 -7.25
N MET A 168 -8.71 -21.37 -6.89
CA MET A 168 -9.91 -21.88 -6.25
C MET A 168 -10.95 -22.37 -7.27
N HIS A 169 -11.48 -23.57 -7.05
CA HIS A 169 -12.44 -24.26 -7.92
C HIS A 169 -13.84 -24.32 -7.30
N ALA A 170 -14.63 -23.25 -7.46
CA ALA A 170 -16.03 -23.16 -7.07
C ALA A 170 -16.31 -23.71 -5.64
N LEU A 171 -15.52 -23.25 -4.67
CA LEU A 171 -15.59 -23.63 -3.26
C LEU A 171 -15.25 -25.10 -2.94
N ALA A 172 -14.99 -25.94 -3.94
CA ALA A 172 -14.84 -27.39 -3.79
C ALA A 172 -13.40 -27.84 -3.55
N GLY A 173 -12.43 -27.01 -3.90
CA GLY A 173 -11.01 -27.27 -3.68
C GLY A 173 -10.14 -26.20 -4.34
N MET A 174 -8.84 -26.30 -4.12
CA MET A 174 -7.82 -25.43 -4.65
C MET A 174 -6.70 -26.25 -5.25
N THR A 175 -6.11 -25.71 -6.32
CA THR A 175 -4.90 -26.24 -6.93
C THR A 175 -3.79 -25.22 -6.92
N VAL A 176 -2.56 -25.73 -6.86
CA VAL A 176 -1.36 -24.92 -6.82
C VAL A 176 -0.42 -25.35 -7.91
N GLU A 177 0.09 -24.37 -8.64
CA GLU A 177 1.14 -24.50 -9.63
C GLU A 177 2.22 -23.49 -9.30
N TRP A 178 3.48 -23.79 -9.63
CA TRP A 178 4.56 -22.83 -9.46
C TRP A 178 5.49 -22.77 -10.66
N SER A 179 6.19 -21.64 -10.77
CA SER A 179 7.30 -21.44 -11.69
C SER A 179 8.55 -21.04 -10.90
N ASP A 180 9.66 -21.69 -11.20
CA ASP A 180 11.01 -21.39 -10.66
C ASP A 180 11.90 -20.68 -11.70
N ASP A 181 11.34 -20.35 -12.86
CA ASP A 181 12.05 -19.80 -14.02
C ASP A 181 11.30 -18.61 -14.62
N ASP A 182 10.74 -17.77 -13.74
CA ASP A 182 10.17 -16.47 -14.10
C ASP A 182 8.96 -16.57 -15.06
N GLY A 183 8.24 -17.68 -15.00
CA GLY A 183 7.07 -17.98 -15.83
C GLY A 183 7.36 -18.78 -17.10
N ASN A 184 8.61 -19.15 -17.38
CA ASN A 184 8.97 -19.90 -18.59
C ASN A 184 8.42 -21.35 -18.60
N SER A 185 8.29 -21.96 -17.43
CA SER A 185 7.66 -23.26 -17.24
C SER A 185 6.91 -23.34 -15.91
N TRP A 186 5.91 -24.22 -15.88
CA TRP A 186 5.01 -24.39 -14.75
C TRP A 186 5.00 -25.86 -14.29
N SER A 187 4.94 -26.06 -12.98
CA SER A 187 4.75 -27.38 -12.39
C SER A 187 3.40 -27.99 -12.81
N PRO A 188 3.24 -29.31 -12.75
CA PRO A 188 1.91 -29.90 -12.74
C PRO A 188 1.09 -29.37 -11.55
N PRO A 189 -0.25 -29.28 -11.66
CA PRO A 189 -1.08 -28.83 -10.56
C PRO A 189 -1.04 -29.84 -9.40
N THR A 190 -0.92 -29.30 -8.20
CA THR A 190 -1.01 -30.04 -6.93
C THR A 190 -2.28 -29.63 -6.19
N PHE A 191 -2.81 -30.50 -5.33
CA PHE A 191 -4.01 -30.19 -4.56
C PHE A 191 -3.63 -29.53 -3.22
N ALA A 192 -4.21 -28.37 -2.94
CA ALA A 192 -4.09 -27.63 -1.68
C ALA A 192 -5.44 -27.54 -0.99
N THR A 193 -6.01 -28.69 -0.63
CA THR A 193 -7.34 -28.74 0.01
C THR A 193 -7.40 -29.89 0.97
N SER A 194 -8.00 -29.66 2.13
CA SER A 194 -8.28 -30.72 3.09
C SER A 194 -9.77 -31.03 3.12
N TYR A 195 -10.53 -30.39 4.00
CA TYR A 195 -11.90 -30.80 4.31
C TYR A 195 -12.87 -29.62 4.38
N SER A 196 -12.38 -28.38 4.45
CA SER A 196 -13.23 -27.20 4.50
C SER A 196 -13.71 -26.77 3.13
N VAL A 197 -14.74 -25.91 3.16
CA VAL A 197 -15.03 -25.00 2.05
C VAL A 197 -13.79 -24.13 1.82
N GLN A 198 -13.52 -23.78 0.58
CA GLN A 198 -12.40 -22.93 0.19
C GLN A 198 -12.99 -21.63 -0.34
N ASP A 199 -12.61 -20.49 0.23
CA ASP A 199 -13.05 -19.16 -0.17
C ASP A 199 -12.05 -18.16 0.39
N HIS A 200 -11.88 -17.01 -0.27
CA HIS A 200 -11.05 -15.90 0.22
C HIS A 200 -9.64 -16.35 0.65
N GLN A 201 -8.89 -16.95 -0.28
CA GLN A 201 -7.58 -17.54 -0.02
C GLN A 201 -6.48 -16.49 0.13
N THR A 202 -5.48 -16.78 0.96
CA THR A 202 -4.24 -16.00 1.04
C THR A 202 -3.05 -16.93 1.26
N ILE A 203 -1.87 -16.57 0.77
CA ILE A 203 -0.64 -17.35 0.91
C ILE A 203 0.56 -16.44 1.17
N GLY A 204 1.50 -16.96 1.94
CA GLY A 204 2.77 -16.31 2.24
C GLY A 204 3.84 -17.33 2.53
N SER A 205 5.09 -16.90 2.43
CA SER A 205 6.26 -17.71 2.70
C SER A 205 7.10 -17.06 3.81
N SER A 206 7.92 -17.85 4.51
CA SER A 206 8.85 -17.36 5.54
C SER A 206 10.10 -18.24 5.62
N LEU A 207 11.18 -17.72 6.18
CA LEU A 207 12.44 -18.43 6.48
C LEU A 207 12.31 -19.44 7.65
N TYR A 208 11.15 -20.09 7.79
CA TYR A 208 10.95 -21.18 8.73
C TYR A 208 11.51 -22.50 8.16
N PRO A 209 12.10 -23.40 8.97
CA PRO A 209 12.74 -24.62 8.49
C PRO A 209 11.86 -25.52 7.61
N ALA A 210 12.27 -25.71 6.36
CA ALA A 210 11.69 -26.65 5.39
C ALA A 210 12.77 -27.60 4.86
N PHE A 211 12.52 -28.91 4.83
CA PHE A 211 13.56 -29.87 4.46
C PHE A 211 13.83 -29.85 2.95
N GLY A 212 15.01 -29.35 2.56
CA GLY A 212 15.41 -29.26 1.15
C GLY A 212 14.85 -28.04 0.41
N HIS A 213 14.19 -27.12 1.12
CA HIS A 213 13.62 -25.89 0.57
C HIS A 213 14.02 -24.69 1.45
N PRO A 214 14.31 -23.50 0.86
CA PRO A 214 14.71 -22.32 1.64
C PRO A 214 13.60 -21.74 2.51
N THR A 215 12.34 -21.91 2.08
CA THR A 215 11.17 -21.27 2.68
C THR A 215 10.08 -22.30 3.00
N THR A 216 9.36 -22.03 4.09
CA THR A 216 8.08 -22.68 4.41
C THR A 216 6.96 -21.82 3.88
N TRP A 217 5.86 -22.45 3.48
CA TRP A 217 4.70 -21.78 2.88
C TRP A 217 3.47 -22.05 3.73
N VAL A 218 2.66 -21.01 3.97
CA VAL A 218 1.39 -21.13 4.69
C VAL A 218 0.33 -20.44 3.86
N PHE A 219 -0.76 -21.14 3.60
CA PHE A 219 -1.99 -20.51 3.11
C PHE A 219 -3.06 -20.53 4.18
N CYS A 220 -4.01 -19.60 4.11
CA CYS A 220 -5.22 -19.59 4.89
C CYS A 220 -6.44 -19.35 4.00
N VAL A 221 -7.60 -19.85 4.43
CA VAL A 221 -8.89 -19.74 3.72
C VAL A 221 -10.03 -19.48 4.68
N ASN A 222 -11.12 -18.92 4.15
CA ASN A 222 -12.42 -18.94 4.79
C ASN A 222 -13.05 -20.33 4.72
N GLY A 223 -12.76 -21.12 5.76
CA GLY A 223 -13.21 -22.50 5.89
C GLY A 223 -14.64 -22.71 6.36
N ASN A 224 -15.48 -21.66 6.43
CA ASN A 224 -16.77 -21.68 7.15
C ASN A 224 -16.61 -22.16 8.62
N TRP A 225 -15.60 -21.61 9.30
CA TRP A 225 -15.23 -21.89 10.67
C TRP A 225 -15.20 -20.60 11.52
N ALA A 226 -15.04 -20.70 12.84
CA ALA A 226 -15.01 -19.55 13.75
C ALA A 226 -13.77 -18.63 13.58
N ALA A 227 -12.78 -19.12 12.84
CA ALA A 227 -11.54 -18.46 12.45
C ALA A 227 -11.14 -18.97 11.06
N PRO A 228 -10.24 -18.28 10.33
CA PRO A 228 -9.69 -18.81 9.08
C PRO A 228 -9.00 -20.15 9.34
N LEU A 229 -8.96 -21.01 8.33
CA LEU A 229 -8.25 -22.28 8.40
C LEU A 229 -6.97 -22.19 7.57
N CYS A 230 -5.84 -22.58 8.15
CA CYS A 230 -4.53 -22.49 7.53
C CYS A 230 -3.91 -23.87 7.32
N SER A 231 -3.06 -23.98 6.30
CA SER A 231 -2.30 -25.19 5.98
C SER A 231 -0.89 -24.83 5.55
N THR A 232 0.05 -25.72 5.86
CA THR A 232 1.48 -25.49 5.69
C THR A 232 2.10 -26.47 4.70
N SER A 233 3.00 -25.97 3.85
CA SER A 233 3.91 -26.76 3.02
C SER A 233 5.36 -26.57 3.45
N PHE A 234 6.06 -27.69 3.63
CA PHE A 234 7.49 -27.76 3.95
C PHE A 234 8.34 -28.29 2.79
N ASP A 235 7.76 -28.42 1.59
CA ASP A 235 8.38 -28.95 0.39
C ASP A 235 8.15 -28.04 -0.84
N GLY A 236 8.04 -26.72 -0.58
CA GLY A 236 7.92 -25.69 -1.60
C GLY A 236 6.56 -25.65 -2.30
N GLY A 237 5.48 -26.05 -1.64
CA GLY A 237 4.11 -26.03 -2.19
C GLY A 237 3.68 -27.33 -2.88
N LEU A 238 4.50 -28.40 -2.82
CA LEU A 238 4.17 -29.69 -3.43
C LEU A 238 3.13 -30.49 -2.62
N THR A 239 3.25 -30.49 -1.29
CA THR A 239 2.28 -31.10 -0.38
C THR A 239 1.90 -30.16 0.75
N TRP A 240 0.68 -30.33 1.26
CA TRP A 240 0.06 -29.46 2.25
C TRP A 240 -0.42 -30.26 3.46
N SER A 241 -0.25 -29.69 4.66
CA SER A 241 -0.77 -30.28 5.90
C SER A 241 -2.30 -30.29 5.93
N PRO A 242 -2.94 -31.02 6.85
CA PRO A 242 -4.34 -30.75 7.17
C PRO A 242 -4.53 -29.29 7.58
N GLU A 243 -5.70 -28.75 7.25
CA GLU A 243 -6.13 -27.42 7.69
C GLU A 243 -6.25 -27.37 9.22
N VAL A 244 -5.79 -26.28 9.83
CA VAL A 244 -5.86 -26.00 11.28
C VAL A 244 -6.34 -24.57 11.53
N PRO A 245 -6.93 -24.25 12.70
CA PRO A 245 -7.36 -22.88 13.00
C PRO A 245 -6.20 -21.87 12.93
N GLY A 246 -6.38 -20.81 12.14
CA GLY A 246 -5.50 -19.64 11.97
C GLY A 246 -5.60 -18.61 13.11
N ALA A 247 -6.00 -19.07 14.29
CA ALA A 247 -6.22 -18.29 15.51
C ALA A 247 -6.22 -19.23 16.73
N PRO A 248 -6.22 -18.72 17.98
CA PRO A 248 -6.47 -19.55 19.16
C PRO A 248 -7.76 -20.37 19.03
N ILE A 249 -7.80 -21.57 19.61
CA ILE A 249 -8.92 -22.53 19.42
C ILE A 249 -10.27 -21.98 19.91
N ASP A 250 -10.25 -21.12 20.93
CA ASP A 250 -11.42 -20.45 21.53
C ASP A 250 -11.73 -19.08 20.92
N CYS A 251 -11.05 -18.72 19.83
CA CYS A 251 -11.21 -17.46 19.13
C CYS A 251 -12.45 -17.48 18.23
N ASN A 252 -13.17 -16.36 18.19
CA ASN A 252 -14.28 -16.13 17.25
C ASN A 252 -14.02 -14.88 16.41
N SER A 253 -12.92 -14.91 15.66
CA SER A 253 -12.44 -13.81 14.83
C SER A 253 -13.18 -13.66 13.49
N GLY A 254 -14.09 -14.59 13.18
CA GLY A 254 -14.68 -14.70 11.83
C GLY A 254 -13.75 -15.44 10.86
N GLY A 255 -14.32 -15.95 9.77
CA GLY A 255 -13.64 -16.85 8.84
C GLY A 255 -12.72 -16.17 7.82
N LEU A 256 -12.83 -14.86 7.63
CA LEU A 256 -12.02 -14.11 6.67
C LEU A 256 -10.65 -13.72 7.26
N SER A 257 -9.66 -13.60 6.37
CA SER A 257 -8.28 -13.22 6.69
C SER A 257 -7.76 -12.22 5.66
N ALA A 258 -7.03 -11.21 6.14
CA ALA A 258 -6.15 -10.38 5.31
C ALA A 258 -4.99 -11.20 4.74
N HIS A 259 -4.15 -10.56 3.93
CA HIS A 259 -2.92 -11.15 3.42
C HIS A 259 -2.04 -11.68 4.56
N ILE A 260 -1.56 -12.92 4.40
CA ILE A 260 -0.58 -13.52 5.30
C ILE A 260 0.82 -13.06 4.89
N GLU A 261 1.59 -12.64 5.88
CA GLU A 261 2.94 -12.12 5.69
C GLU A 261 3.91 -12.96 6.51
N GLY A 262 5.03 -13.34 5.89
CA GLY A 262 6.10 -14.06 6.59
C GLY A 262 7.31 -13.17 6.82
N ALA A 263 7.95 -13.40 7.96
CA ALA A 263 9.08 -12.61 8.45
C ALA A 263 10.42 -13.32 8.22
N THR A 264 11.52 -12.57 8.32
CA THR A 264 12.88 -13.14 8.22
C THR A 264 13.28 -13.94 9.45
N ASP A 265 12.60 -13.72 10.59
CA ASP A 265 12.76 -14.49 11.82
C ASP A 265 12.04 -15.86 11.83
N GLY A 266 11.35 -16.21 10.74
CA GLY A 266 10.62 -17.47 10.60
C GLY A 266 9.15 -17.43 11.06
N ASN A 267 8.68 -16.28 11.54
CA ASN A 267 7.29 -16.12 11.96
C ASN A 267 6.36 -15.84 10.78
N PHE A 268 5.09 -16.18 10.95
CA PHE A 268 3.99 -15.78 10.08
C PHE A 268 3.02 -14.87 10.83
N TYR A 269 2.49 -13.89 10.12
CA TYR A 269 1.54 -12.90 10.61
C TYR A 269 0.35 -12.82 9.67
N ARG A 270 -0.84 -12.63 10.22
CA ARG A 270 -2.07 -12.29 9.48
C ARG A 270 -2.94 -11.42 10.36
N GLY A 271 -3.94 -10.73 9.81
CA GLY A 271 -4.91 -10.01 10.64
C GLY A 271 -6.36 -10.34 10.30
N ASN A 272 -7.23 -10.09 11.27
CA ASN A 272 -8.69 -10.01 11.14
C ASN A 272 -9.27 -9.43 12.45
N VAL A 273 -10.59 -9.61 12.66
CA VAL A 273 -11.29 -9.21 13.89
C VAL A 273 -10.66 -9.89 15.12
N GLY A 274 -10.64 -9.21 16.26
CA GLY A 274 -10.20 -9.80 17.52
C GLY A 274 -11.04 -11.01 17.95
N CYS A 275 -10.47 -11.89 18.77
CA CYS A 275 -11.09 -13.14 19.22
C CYS A 275 -12.40 -12.94 19.99
N ASN A 276 -12.58 -11.76 20.58
CA ASN A 276 -13.81 -11.40 21.28
C ASN A 276 -14.94 -10.94 20.33
N GLY A 277 -14.69 -10.87 19.01
CA GLY A 277 -15.63 -10.41 17.99
C GLY A 277 -15.73 -8.89 17.85
N SER A 278 -14.75 -8.13 18.37
CA SER A 278 -14.68 -6.67 18.29
C SER A 278 -13.22 -6.21 18.18
N GLY A 279 -13.00 -5.02 17.63
CA GLY A 279 -11.64 -4.57 17.35
C GLY A 279 -10.96 -5.44 16.28
N TYR A 280 -9.70 -5.13 16.02
CA TYR A 280 -8.85 -5.93 15.14
C TYR A 280 -7.68 -6.53 15.92
N SER A 281 -7.09 -7.57 15.36
CA SER A 281 -5.91 -8.22 15.92
C SER A 281 -5.01 -8.73 14.82
N ILE A 282 -3.71 -8.74 15.10
CA ILE A 282 -2.75 -9.51 14.33
C ILE A 282 -2.55 -10.84 15.03
N TYR A 283 -2.47 -11.90 14.26
CA TYR A 283 -2.23 -13.26 14.73
C TYR A 283 -0.84 -13.67 14.29
N ARG A 284 -0.05 -14.20 15.21
CA ARG A 284 1.32 -14.64 14.96
C ARG A 284 1.46 -16.13 15.16
N SER A 285 2.06 -16.81 14.19
CA SER A 285 2.57 -18.17 14.31
C SER A 285 4.10 -18.18 14.36
N THR A 286 4.64 -19.02 15.24
CA THR A 286 6.10 -19.21 15.45
C THR A 286 6.54 -20.65 15.16
N ASP A 287 5.62 -21.49 14.66
CA ASP A 287 5.81 -22.93 14.46
C ASP A 287 5.45 -23.38 13.04
N GLY A 288 5.55 -22.45 12.07
CA GLY A 288 5.24 -22.73 10.67
C GLY A 288 3.74 -22.84 10.41
N GLY A 289 2.89 -22.06 11.08
CA GLY A 289 1.46 -21.94 10.79
C GLY A 289 0.55 -22.95 11.51
N PHE A 290 1.07 -23.73 12.46
CA PHE A 290 0.27 -24.74 13.18
C PHE A 290 -0.50 -24.18 14.37
N THR A 291 0.10 -23.25 15.10
CA THR A 291 -0.55 -22.55 16.21
C THR A 291 -0.37 -21.05 16.08
N TRP A 292 -1.39 -20.33 16.53
CA TRP A 292 -1.50 -18.87 16.37
C TRP A 292 -1.81 -18.21 17.72
N THR A 293 -1.16 -17.08 17.96
CA THR A 293 -1.36 -16.23 19.15
C THR A 293 -1.99 -14.91 18.73
N GLU A 294 -2.98 -14.42 19.48
CA GLU A 294 -3.64 -13.14 19.24
C GLU A 294 -2.82 -11.98 19.81
N HIS A 295 -2.71 -10.90 19.03
CA HIS A 295 -2.08 -9.63 19.39
C HIS A 295 -3.05 -8.49 19.07
N PRO A 296 -3.87 -8.04 20.05
CA PRO A 296 -4.89 -7.03 19.83
C PRO A 296 -4.31 -5.68 19.42
N LEU A 297 -4.92 -5.06 18.41
CA LEU A 297 -4.56 -3.72 17.95
C LEU A 297 -5.19 -2.63 18.84
N PRO A 298 -4.58 -1.43 18.91
CA PRO A 298 -5.04 -0.31 19.75
C PRO A 298 -6.28 0.37 19.13
N THR A 299 -7.41 -0.33 19.10
CA THR A 299 -8.63 0.14 18.43
C THR A 299 -9.57 0.93 19.33
N GLU A 300 -9.16 1.31 20.55
CA GLU A 300 -10.02 2.03 21.49
C GLU A 300 -10.46 3.40 20.96
N GLU A 301 -9.57 4.11 20.26
CA GLU A 301 -9.86 5.43 19.69
C GLU A 301 -10.36 5.34 18.24
N SER A 302 -9.71 4.53 17.39
CA SER A 302 -10.12 4.35 15.99
C SER A 302 -11.50 3.68 15.86
N GLY A 303 -11.88 2.89 16.87
CA GLY A 303 -12.96 1.92 16.74
C GLY A 303 -12.65 0.88 15.66
N THR A 304 -13.71 0.30 15.12
CA THR A 304 -13.67 -0.74 14.10
C THR A 304 -14.75 -0.38 13.08
N ALA A 305 -14.43 -0.42 11.79
CA ALA A 305 -15.44 -0.24 10.74
C ALA A 305 -16.66 -1.16 10.98
N ASP A 306 -17.85 -0.77 10.53
CA ASP A 306 -19.06 -1.58 10.68
C ASP A 306 -19.95 -1.55 9.44
N THR A 307 -19.39 -1.08 8.32
CA THR A 307 -20.05 -1.02 7.01
C THR A 307 -19.45 -2.05 6.04
N TRP A 308 -19.46 -1.79 4.74
CA TRP A 308 -18.88 -2.69 3.75
C TRP A 308 -17.35 -2.74 3.83
N ASN A 309 -16.70 -1.69 4.34
CA ASN A 309 -15.26 -1.56 4.52
C ASN A 309 -14.75 -2.20 5.83
N PHE A 310 -15.53 -3.07 6.46
CA PHE A 310 -15.09 -3.93 7.56
C PHE A 310 -14.19 -5.05 7.04
N GLU A 311 -13.13 -4.64 6.39
CA GLU A 311 -12.14 -5.53 5.82
C GLU A 311 -11.13 -5.95 6.88
N GLU A 312 -10.39 -7.00 6.61
CA GLU A 312 -9.47 -7.55 7.58
C GLU A 312 -8.25 -6.64 7.80
N ALA A 313 -7.75 -6.61 9.04
CA ALA A 313 -6.53 -5.88 9.35
C ALA A 313 -5.34 -6.46 8.58
N GLN A 314 -4.66 -5.61 7.83
CA GLN A 314 -3.49 -5.97 7.03
C GLN A 314 -2.21 -5.89 7.87
N VAL A 315 -1.20 -6.65 7.46
CA VAL A 315 0.09 -6.68 8.16
C VAL A 315 1.25 -6.75 7.18
N ALA A 316 2.30 -5.98 7.45
CA ALA A 316 3.59 -6.04 6.79
C ALA A 316 4.71 -6.19 7.81
N ILE A 317 5.81 -6.80 7.39
CA ILE A 317 7.02 -6.97 8.20
C ILE A 317 8.18 -6.27 7.51
N ASP A 318 8.88 -5.40 8.23
CA ASP A 318 10.08 -4.75 7.72
C ASP A 318 11.32 -5.68 7.79
N ASP A 319 12.41 -5.28 7.16
CA ASP A 319 13.64 -6.08 7.07
C ASP A 319 14.26 -6.40 8.46
N GLU A 320 13.90 -5.65 9.52
CA GLU A 320 14.34 -5.87 10.90
C GLU A 320 13.30 -6.62 11.77
N ASN A 321 12.23 -7.14 11.15
CA ASN A 321 11.12 -7.85 11.79
C ASN A 321 10.22 -7.00 12.70
N ASN A 322 10.16 -5.69 12.50
CA ASN A 322 9.09 -4.88 13.07
C ASN A 322 7.78 -5.16 12.33
N VAL A 323 6.68 -5.14 13.08
CA VAL A 323 5.34 -5.46 12.56
C VAL A 323 4.59 -4.16 12.32
N HIS A 324 4.00 -4.02 11.14
CA HIS A 324 3.26 -2.85 10.71
C HIS A 324 1.82 -3.28 10.40
N ALA A 325 0.83 -2.76 11.12
CA ALA A 325 -0.56 -3.16 10.98
C ALA A 325 -1.42 -1.99 10.50
N MET A 326 -2.32 -2.26 9.56
CA MET A 326 -3.24 -1.27 8.99
C MET A 326 -4.68 -1.79 9.03
N TRP A 327 -5.63 -0.92 9.35
CA TRP A 327 -7.06 -1.29 9.41
C TRP A 327 -7.97 -0.08 9.14
N MET A 328 -9.28 -0.34 9.00
CA MET A 328 -10.30 0.71 8.84
C MET A 328 -11.01 1.02 10.16
N GLY A 329 -11.04 2.30 10.54
CA GLY A 329 -11.71 2.79 11.74
C GLY A 329 -13.23 2.89 11.59
N LEU A 330 -13.92 3.15 12.70
CA LEU A 330 -15.38 3.36 12.74
C LEU A 330 -15.81 4.63 11.98
N ASP A 331 -14.89 5.58 11.81
CA ASP A 331 -15.06 6.79 11.02
C ASP A 331 -14.79 6.59 9.52
N ASN A 332 -14.61 5.33 9.08
CA ASN A 332 -14.25 4.94 7.72
C ASN A 332 -12.90 5.48 7.23
N MET A 333 -11.98 5.84 8.14
CA MET A 333 -10.62 6.26 7.78
C MET A 333 -9.61 5.12 7.99
N PRO A 334 -8.47 5.13 7.26
CA PRO A 334 -7.42 4.15 7.45
C PRO A 334 -6.56 4.51 8.66
N TYR A 335 -6.25 3.52 9.49
CA TYR A 335 -5.41 3.64 10.68
C TYR A 335 -4.22 2.69 10.60
N TYR A 336 -3.15 3.06 11.29
CA TYR A 336 -1.89 2.33 11.35
C TYR A 336 -1.32 2.31 12.76
N ALA A 337 -0.68 1.20 13.12
CA ALA A 337 0.18 1.08 14.30
C ALA A 337 1.35 0.14 14.00
N TYR A 338 2.45 0.29 14.75
CA TYR A 338 3.59 -0.61 14.65
C TYR A 338 3.91 -1.31 15.96
N SER A 339 4.61 -2.42 15.86
CA SER A 339 5.19 -3.15 16.97
C SER A 339 6.67 -3.44 16.71
N ARG A 340 7.50 -3.23 17.74
CA ARG A 340 8.94 -3.54 17.74
C ARG A 340 9.28 -4.79 18.54
N ASP A 341 8.25 -5.54 18.96
CA ASP A 341 8.37 -6.72 19.79
C ASP A 341 7.44 -7.85 19.30
N GLN A 342 7.37 -8.01 17.97
CA GLN A 342 6.64 -9.10 17.29
C GLN A 342 5.13 -9.12 17.59
N GLY A 343 4.51 -7.96 17.82
CA GLY A 343 3.08 -7.79 18.11
C GLY A 343 2.73 -7.75 19.61
N ASN A 344 3.68 -7.96 20.52
CA ASN A 344 3.37 -8.02 21.95
C ASN A 344 2.94 -6.66 22.53
N SER A 345 3.40 -5.55 21.94
CA SER A 345 2.95 -4.20 22.20
C SER A 345 2.88 -3.37 20.91
N TRP A 346 1.99 -2.38 20.91
CA TRP A 346 1.74 -1.50 19.76
C TRP A 346 1.99 -0.04 20.11
N SER A 347 2.36 0.76 19.11
CA SER A 347 2.27 2.21 19.16
C SER A 347 0.82 2.66 19.33
N ASP A 348 0.60 3.95 19.57
CA ASP A 348 -0.73 4.54 19.43
C ASP A 348 -1.21 4.41 17.96
N ALA A 349 -2.53 4.37 17.77
CA ALA A 349 -3.14 4.34 16.44
C ALA A 349 -2.97 5.70 15.75
N MET A 350 -2.54 5.67 14.48
CA MET A 350 -2.31 6.86 13.66
C MET A 350 -3.23 6.82 12.43
N MET A 351 -4.12 7.81 12.29
CA MET A 351 -4.96 7.94 11.10
C MET A 351 -4.13 8.44 9.91
N LEU A 352 -4.18 7.70 8.80
CA LEU A 352 -3.37 7.86 7.59
C LEU A 352 -3.97 8.78 6.54
N ALA A 353 -5.29 9.08 6.59
CA ALA A 353 -5.91 9.87 5.53
C ALA A 353 -5.38 11.31 5.47
N PRO A 354 -5.14 11.85 4.26
CA PRO A 354 -4.68 13.22 4.09
C PRO A 354 -5.80 14.25 4.38
N PRO A 355 -5.45 15.54 4.61
CA PRO A 355 -6.38 16.63 4.92
C PRO A 355 -7.25 17.10 3.74
N ILE A 356 -7.89 16.17 3.02
CA ILE A 356 -8.70 16.47 1.82
C ILE A 356 -10.20 16.24 2.01
N GLY A 357 -10.61 15.71 3.16
CA GLY A 357 -12.01 15.49 3.49
C GLY A 357 -12.63 14.33 2.72
N LEU A 358 -11.98 13.16 2.71
CA LEU A 358 -12.55 11.92 2.19
C LEU A 358 -13.86 11.58 2.93
N GLU A 359 -14.87 11.09 2.21
CA GLU A 359 -16.13 10.64 2.82
C GLU A 359 -15.97 9.25 3.48
N GLY A 360 -15.07 8.43 2.94
CA GLY A 360 -14.73 7.12 3.47
C GLY A 360 -13.64 6.43 2.65
N THR A 361 -13.07 5.37 3.22
CA THR A 361 -12.00 4.58 2.63
C THR A 361 -12.23 3.08 2.81
N GLY A 362 -11.54 2.27 2.02
CA GLY A 362 -11.56 0.81 2.06
C GLY A 362 -10.34 0.20 1.36
N PHE A 363 -10.28 -1.11 1.27
CA PHE A 363 -9.20 -1.89 0.64
C PHE A 363 -7.83 -1.50 1.17
N PRO A 364 -7.61 -1.53 2.51
CA PRO A 364 -6.29 -1.26 3.06
C PRO A 364 -5.34 -2.34 2.56
N VAL A 365 -4.12 -1.93 2.28
CA VAL A 365 -2.98 -2.80 1.99
C VAL A 365 -1.73 -2.14 2.56
N VAL A 366 -0.77 -2.93 3.03
CA VAL A 366 0.46 -2.41 3.63
C VAL A 366 1.65 -3.25 3.19
N THR A 367 2.77 -2.58 2.93
CA THR A 367 4.04 -3.22 2.63
C THR A 367 5.19 -2.47 3.30
N ALA A 368 6.29 -3.16 3.58
CA ALA A 368 7.42 -2.60 4.28
C ALA A 368 8.74 -2.95 3.60
N GLY A 369 9.71 -2.05 3.73
CA GLY A 369 11.07 -2.24 3.24
C GLY A 369 12.05 -2.34 4.40
N SER A 370 13.06 -1.48 4.41
CA SER A 370 14.01 -1.35 5.51
C SER A 370 13.36 -0.80 6.78
N GLU A 371 14.06 -0.92 7.92
CA GLU A 371 13.57 -0.56 9.25
C GLU A 371 12.74 0.74 9.29
N GLY A 372 11.48 0.62 9.70
CA GLY A 372 10.58 1.76 9.86
C GLY A 372 10.14 2.45 8.57
N ARG A 373 10.39 1.86 7.39
CA ARG A 373 9.98 2.36 6.08
C ARG A 373 8.81 1.56 5.53
N VAL A 374 7.69 2.22 5.31
CA VAL A 374 6.40 1.59 5.07
C VAL A 374 5.65 2.33 3.98
N ALA A 375 4.91 1.59 3.16
CA ALA A 375 3.90 2.15 2.28
C ALA A 375 2.54 1.52 2.56
N PHE A 376 1.50 2.34 2.44
CA PHE A 376 0.12 1.99 2.67
C PHE A 376 -0.67 2.33 1.42
N GLY A 377 -1.51 1.42 0.96
CA GLY A 377 -2.45 1.64 -0.14
C GLY A 377 -3.87 1.54 0.38
N TYR A 378 -4.76 2.34 -0.20
CA TYR A 378 -6.20 2.28 0.04
C TYR A 378 -6.93 3.05 -1.05
N VAL A 379 -8.23 2.81 -1.17
CA VAL A 379 -9.12 3.61 -2.02
C VAL A 379 -9.94 4.56 -1.16
N GLY A 380 -10.27 5.73 -1.69
CA GLY A 380 -11.05 6.74 -0.97
C GLY A 380 -12.09 7.44 -1.84
N ASP A 381 -13.28 7.65 -1.27
CA ASP A 381 -14.36 8.42 -1.89
C ASP A 381 -14.15 9.90 -1.63
N THR A 382 -14.06 10.66 -2.72
CA THR A 382 -13.97 12.13 -2.70
C THR A 382 -15.34 12.81 -2.77
N GLY A 383 -16.41 12.02 -2.76
CA GLY A 383 -17.81 12.42 -2.83
C GLY A 383 -18.48 11.98 -4.12
N ASN A 384 -19.80 11.79 -4.03
CA ASN A 384 -20.64 11.29 -5.13
C ASN A 384 -20.24 9.89 -5.64
N GLN A 385 -19.65 9.02 -4.83
CA GLN A 385 -19.11 7.71 -5.26
C GLN A 385 -18.01 7.90 -6.33
N THR A 386 -17.07 8.82 -6.09
CA THR A 386 -15.91 9.03 -6.96
C THR A 386 -14.67 8.55 -6.23
N TRP A 387 -14.24 7.34 -6.59
CA TRP A 387 -13.16 6.63 -5.93
C TRP A 387 -11.83 6.87 -6.63
N ASN A 388 -10.82 7.12 -5.80
CA ASN A 388 -9.44 7.29 -6.22
C ASN A 388 -8.56 6.36 -5.38
N GLY A 389 -7.42 5.96 -5.94
CA GLY A 389 -6.42 5.24 -5.17
C GLY A 389 -5.46 6.22 -4.48
N TYR A 390 -5.02 5.85 -3.30
CA TYR A 390 -4.08 6.61 -2.49
C TYR A 390 -2.94 5.70 -2.04
N MET A 391 -1.73 6.26 -2.04
CA MET A 391 -0.55 5.63 -1.45
C MET A 391 0.05 6.58 -0.43
N THR A 392 0.14 6.16 0.83
CA THR A 392 0.84 6.88 1.90
C THR A 392 2.21 6.26 2.13
N ILE A 393 3.25 7.08 2.17
CA ILE A 393 4.63 6.66 2.43
C ILE A 393 5.08 7.22 3.78
N LEU A 394 5.78 6.38 4.52
CA LEU A 394 6.39 6.67 5.81
C LEU A 394 7.85 6.21 5.78
N THR A 395 8.80 7.13 5.95
CA THR A 395 10.24 6.82 5.91
C THR A 395 10.89 6.72 7.29
N ASP A 396 10.16 7.11 8.34
CA ASP A 396 10.57 6.98 9.75
C ASP A 396 9.35 6.74 10.65
N ALA A 397 8.90 5.49 10.71
CA ALA A 397 7.76 5.08 11.53
C ALA A 397 7.98 5.31 13.04
N PHE A 398 9.23 5.38 13.49
CA PHE A 398 9.57 5.39 14.91
C PHE A 398 9.88 6.79 15.46
N SER A 399 9.77 7.82 14.60
CA SER A 399 9.76 9.22 15.02
C SER A 399 8.59 9.50 15.98
N ASP A 400 8.79 10.46 16.90
CA ASP A 400 7.71 10.92 17.79
C ASP A 400 6.53 11.53 17.00
N ASN A 401 6.82 12.15 15.86
CA ASN A 401 5.82 12.70 14.94
C ASN A 401 6.22 12.31 13.51
N PRO A 402 5.86 11.09 13.07
CA PRO A 402 6.17 10.61 11.73
C PRO A 402 5.49 11.48 10.68
N LEU A 403 6.23 11.84 9.63
CA LEU A 403 5.69 12.53 8.47
C LEU A 403 5.08 11.52 7.49
N PHE A 404 3.80 11.68 7.19
CA PHE A 404 3.14 10.94 6.12
C PHE A 404 3.19 11.74 4.82
N THR A 405 3.63 11.10 3.75
CA THR A 405 3.53 11.61 2.39
C THR A 405 2.49 10.81 1.62
N THR A 406 1.32 11.39 1.40
CA THR A 406 0.23 10.74 0.67
C THR A 406 0.18 11.25 -0.76
N VAL A 407 0.18 10.34 -1.72
CA VAL A 407 -0.06 10.61 -3.13
C VAL A 407 -1.37 9.98 -3.59
N GLN A 408 -2.11 10.69 -4.45
CA GLN A 408 -3.16 10.08 -5.26
C GLN A 408 -2.51 9.47 -6.51
N ILE A 409 -2.78 8.20 -6.79
CA ILE A 409 -2.10 7.45 -7.87
C ILE A 409 -2.67 7.76 -9.26
N ASN A 410 -3.94 8.12 -9.32
CA ASN A 410 -4.65 8.50 -10.53
C ASN A 410 -4.87 10.03 -10.57
N GLN A 411 -5.10 10.59 -11.75
CA GLN A 411 -5.43 12.01 -11.87
C GLN A 411 -6.86 12.28 -11.40
N PRO A 412 -7.19 13.46 -10.85
CA PRO A 412 -8.55 13.77 -10.38
C PRO A 412 -9.66 13.62 -11.44
N GLU A 413 -9.33 13.81 -12.71
CA GLU A 413 -10.23 13.63 -13.85
C GLU A 413 -10.36 12.18 -14.34
N ASP A 414 -9.63 11.26 -13.72
CA ASP A 414 -9.49 9.86 -14.11
C ASP A 414 -9.67 8.96 -12.87
N PRO A 415 -10.87 8.96 -12.25
CA PRO A 415 -11.15 8.11 -11.10
C PRO A 415 -11.00 6.62 -11.47
N ILE A 416 -10.69 5.79 -10.48
CA ILE A 416 -10.56 4.34 -10.69
C ILE A 416 -11.93 3.64 -10.67
N ASP A 417 -12.93 4.28 -10.06
CA ASP A 417 -14.32 3.82 -10.04
C ASP A 417 -15.24 5.03 -9.82
N SER A 418 -16.21 5.22 -10.70
CA SER A 418 -17.23 6.25 -10.59
C SER A 418 -18.63 5.71 -10.83
N SER A 419 -19.63 6.41 -10.28
CA SER A 419 -21.06 6.00 -10.37
C SER A 419 -21.59 5.80 -11.80
N ASP A 420 -20.87 6.24 -12.83
CA ASP A 420 -21.25 6.02 -14.24
C ASP A 420 -20.97 4.57 -14.69
N ALA A 421 -20.11 3.82 -13.99
CA ALA A 421 -19.83 2.40 -14.24
C ALA A 421 -20.97 1.46 -13.81
N TYR A 422 -21.84 1.89 -12.89
CA TYR A 422 -22.89 1.07 -12.29
C TYR A 422 -24.28 1.72 -12.35
N PRO A 423 -25.39 0.95 -12.43
CA PRO A 423 -26.73 1.51 -12.49
C PRO A 423 -27.07 2.36 -11.25
N ILE A 424 -27.66 3.55 -11.48
CA ILE A 424 -28.09 4.51 -10.46
C ILE A 424 -28.91 3.83 -9.35
N GLY A 425 -28.43 3.91 -8.10
CA GLY A 425 -29.17 3.43 -6.92
C GLY A 425 -28.33 2.85 -5.77
N CYS A 426 -27.00 2.85 -5.88
CA CYS A 426 -26.11 2.12 -4.97
C CYS A 426 -25.65 2.87 -3.71
N GLY A 427 -25.54 4.21 -3.74
CA GLY A 427 -25.04 4.94 -2.58
C GLY A 427 -23.61 4.53 -2.19
N TYR A 428 -23.25 4.65 -0.91
CA TYR A 428 -21.95 4.21 -0.36
C TYR A 428 -21.82 2.67 -0.27
N GLU A 429 -22.44 1.88 -1.14
CA GLU A 429 -22.38 0.41 -1.11
C GLU A 429 -21.74 -0.20 -2.36
N ARG A 430 -20.91 -1.23 -2.13
CA ARG A 430 -20.19 -2.16 -3.02
C ARG A 430 -21.03 -2.62 -4.22
N CYS A 431 -21.16 -1.80 -5.26
CA CYS A 431 -21.97 -2.13 -6.43
C CYS A 431 -21.21 -2.86 -7.54
N GLY A 432 -20.28 -3.75 -7.14
CA GLY A 432 -19.21 -4.23 -8.00
C GLY A 432 -18.12 -3.17 -8.11
N GLY A 433 -16.87 -3.57 -8.29
CA GLY A 433 -15.82 -2.65 -8.68
C GLY A 433 -14.49 -2.92 -7.99
N LEU A 434 -14.38 -2.65 -6.71
CA LEU A 434 -13.08 -2.74 -6.04
C LEU A 434 -13.04 -4.14 -5.38
N GLY A 435 -12.32 -5.09 -5.98
CA GLY A 435 -12.26 -6.48 -5.51
C GLY A 435 -11.51 -6.63 -4.18
N ASP A 436 -11.53 -7.83 -3.58
CA ASP A 436 -11.13 -8.01 -2.18
C ASP A 436 -9.60 -8.16 -1.98
N PHE A 437 -8.84 -8.44 -3.04
CA PHE A 437 -7.39 -8.73 -2.97
C PHE A 437 -6.50 -7.69 -3.67
N LEU A 438 -6.70 -6.42 -3.34
CA LEU A 438 -5.67 -5.42 -3.63
C LEU A 438 -4.39 -5.81 -2.90
N ASP A 439 -3.20 -5.52 -3.46
CA ASP A 439 -1.93 -5.99 -2.88
C ASP A 439 -0.79 -4.99 -3.10
N MET A 440 0.27 -5.08 -2.30
CA MET A 440 1.44 -4.20 -2.37
C MET A 440 2.76 -4.91 -2.10
N ALA A 441 3.78 -4.52 -2.85
CA ALA A 441 5.15 -4.97 -2.63
C ALA A 441 6.15 -3.82 -2.83
N VAL A 442 7.32 -3.93 -2.20
CA VAL A 442 8.45 -3.02 -2.41
C VAL A 442 9.50 -3.72 -3.25
N ASP A 443 9.85 -3.14 -4.40
CA ASP A 443 10.91 -3.69 -5.26
C ASP A 443 12.30 -3.61 -4.61
N GLN A 444 13.26 -4.30 -5.20
CA GLN A 444 14.66 -4.36 -4.76
C GLN A 444 15.37 -3.00 -4.70
N TYR A 445 14.86 -1.97 -5.38
CA TYR A 445 15.39 -0.60 -5.33
C TYR A 445 14.68 0.28 -4.29
N GLY A 446 13.61 -0.24 -3.68
CA GLY A 446 12.84 0.42 -2.64
C GLY A 446 11.62 1.19 -3.14
N ARG A 447 11.18 1.00 -4.38
CA ARG A 447 9.94 1.62 -4.85
C ARG A 447 8.73 0.78 -4.41
N PRO A 448 7.72 1.38 -3.75
CA PRO A 448 6.47 0.70 -3.44
C PRO A 448 5.58 0.60 -4.67
N TRP A 449 5.02 -0.58 -4.87
CA TRP A 449 4.07 -0.90 -5.93
C TRP A 449 2.74 -1.33 -5.32
N PHE A 450 1.64 -0.92 -5.96
CA PHE A 450 0.28 -1.15 -5.52
C PHE A 450 -0.55 -1.67 -6.69
N SER A 451 -1.11 -2.86 -6.54
CA SER A 451 -1.96 -3.48 -7.55
C SER A 451 -3.44 -3.26 -7.23
N LEU A 452 -4.16 -2.80 -8.25
CA LEU A 452 -5.60 -2.52 -8.20
C LEU A 452 -6.21 -2.64 -9.60
N ALA A 453 -7.53 -2.54 -9.69
CA ALA A 453 -8.25 -2.48 -10.96
C ALA A 453 -8.75 -1.06 -11.22
N ASN A 454 -8.73 -0.64 -12.48
CA ASN A 454 -9.46 0.53 -12.95
C ASN A 454 -10.79 0.08 -13.55
N ASN A 455 -11.87 0.26 -12.80
CA ASN A 455 -13.21 -0.22 -13.13
C ASN A 455 -13.88 0.62 -14.20
N ASP A 456 -13.64 1.93 -14.18
CA ASP A 456 -14.10 2.84 -15.24
C ASP A 456 -13.49 2.48 -16.60
N ALA A 457 -12.31 1.87 -16.58
CA ALA A 457 -11.64 1.31 -17.75
C ALA A 457 -12.05 -0.13 -18.11
N GLY A 458 -13.09 -0.69 -17.47
CA GLY A 458 -13.54 -2.06 -17.69
C GLY A 458 -12.71 -3.09 -16.94
N GLU A 459 -12.40 -2.82 -15.68
CA GLU A 459 -11.67 -3.70 -14.75
C GLU A 459 -10.23 -3.99 -15.22
N ILE A 460 -9.60 -3.07 -15.94
CA ILE A 460 -8.20 -3.24 -16.38
C ILE A 460 -7.28 -3.19 -15.16
N GLY A 461 -6.41 -4.18 -15.01
CA GLY A 461 -5.42 -4.18 -13.94
C GLY A 461 -4.40 -3.06 -14.12
N ILE A 462 -4.05 -2.41 -13.02
CA ILE A 462 -3.05 -1.34 -13.00
C ILE A 462 -2.04 -1.58 -11.88
N PHE A 463 -0.78 -1.29 -12.18
CA PHE A 463 0.28 -1.14 -11.18
C PHE A 463 0.49 0.33 -10.89
N ALA A 464 0.14 0.75 -9.69
CA ALA A 464 0.38 2.07 -9.17
C ALA A 464 1.67 2.15 -8.36
N THR A 465 2.28 3.32 -8.38
CA THR A 465 3.53 3.60 -7.66
C THR A 465 3.71 5.10 -7.51
N ILE A 466 4.69 5.52 -6.73
CA ILE A 466 5.33 6.82 -6.90
C ILE A 466 6.17 6.85 -8.18
N ALA A 467 6.10 7.93 -8.94
CA ALA A 467 6.96 8.22 -10.10
C ALA A 467 8.30 8.82 -9.65
N GLU A 468 8.26 9.74 -8.67
CA GLU A 468 9.40 10.26 -7.92
C GLU A 468 9.07 10.18 -6.42
N GLY A 469 10.09 10.03 -5.58
CA GLY A 469 9.94 9.90 -4.13
C GLY A 469 11.09 9.14 -3.47
N PRO A 470 11.00 8.85 -2.17
CA PRO A 470 12.07 8.21 -1.41
C PRO A 470 12.12 6.69 -1.66
N SER A 471 13.31 6.11 -1.50
CA SER A 471 13.51 4.66 -1.46
C SER A 471 13.17 4.08 -0.09
N LEU A 472 12.36 3.02 -0.08
CA LEU A 472 12.01 2.25 1.10
C LEU A 472 13.01 1.13 1.42
N ARG A 473 14.00 0.86 0.56
CA ARG A 473 15.04 -0.17 0.82
C ARG A 473 16.44 0.42 0.75
N GLY A 474 17.35 -0.08 1.58
CA GLY A 474 18.74 0.36 1.57
C GLY A 474 18.92 1.80 2.04
N ASP A 475 19.80 2.55 1.39
CA ASP A 475 20.03 3.96 1.74
C ASP A 475 18.79 4.82 1.43
N LEU A 476 18.45 5.76 2.32
CA LEU A 476 17.33 6.67 2.10
C LEU A 476 17.72 7.75 1.09
N ILE A 477 17.41 7.49 -0.17
CA ILE A 477 17.71 8.36 -1.32
C ILE A 477 16.46 8.57 -2.18
N GLU A 478 16.49 9.58 -3.04
CA GLU A 478 15.48 9.76 -4.08
C GLU A 478 15.63 8.67 -5.13
N LEU A 479 14.51 8.04 -5.51
CA LEU A 479 14.46 7.05 -6.57
C LEU A 479 14.59 7.70 -7.94
N ASN A 480 15.12 6.96 -8.93
CA ASN A 480 15.16 7.44 -10.31
C ASN A 480 13.75 7.81 -10.80
N PRO A 481 13.52 9.00 -11.39
CA PRO A 481 12.21 9.36 -11.88
C PRO A 481 11.67 8.40 -12.93
N MET A 482 10.39 8.09 -12.87
CA MET A 482 9.65 7.35 -13.90
C MET A 482 8.69 8.26 -14.66
N PRO A 483 8.46 8.04 -15.96
CA PRO A 483 7.47 8.81 -16.71
C PRO A 483 6.06 8.59 -16.14
N LEU A 484 5.23 9.64 -16.16
CA LEU A 484 3.83 9.53 -15.73
C LEU A 484 3.04 8.69 -16.74
N GLY A 485 2.34 7.68 -16.22
CA GLY A 485 1.39 6.88 -16.97
C GLY A 485 -0.02 7.49 -16.92
N GLY A 486 -0.96 6.77 -16.33
CA GLY A 486 -2.38 7.14 -16.27
C GLY A 486 -3.17 6.56 -17.44
N ASN A 487 -4.29 7.21 -17.80
CA ASN A 487 -5.25 6.70 -18.80
C ASN A 487 -4.61 6.33 -20.16
N LEU A 488 -3.51 6.99 -20.54
CA LEU A 488 -2.79 6.70 -21.79
C LEU A 488 -2.12 5.30 -21.81
N THR A 489 -2.05 4.63 -20.66
CA THR A 489 -1.47 3.29 -20.48
C THR A 489 -2.49 2.16 -20.36
N LEU A 490 -3.80 2.49 -20.41
CA LEU A 490 -4.90 1.55 -20.28
C LEU A 490 -5.17 0.79 -21.59
#